data_AF-V5HBA3-F1
#
_entry.id   AF-V5HBA3-F1
#
_cell.length_a   1.000
_cell.length_b   1.000
_cell.length_c   1.000
_cell.angle_alpha   90.00
_cell.angle_beta   90.00
_cell.angle_gamma   90.00
#
_symmetry.space_group_name_H-M   'P 1'
#
loop_
_entity.id
_entity.type
_entity.pdbx_description
1 polymer ?
#
loop_
_entity_poly.entity_id
_entity_poly.type
_entity_poly.pdbx_seq_one_letter_code
_entity_poly.pdbx_strand_id
1 'polypeptide(L)'
;MGLLYAVFFACIAMASCLSKEWTTQMIVKNPENDPLLNSKLGYFQNAWKSIEMTTSDMYVLMFRTKIEDYYVKCVSARASIIDKDNKTANYTITYYHEKRKS
;
A
#
# COMPACT_ATOMS: atom_id res chain seq x y z
N MET A 1 27.79 -2.13 -31.25
CA MET A 1 27.06 -1.71 -30.04
C MET A 1 25.53 -1.72 -30.20
N GLY A 2 24.95 -1.37 -31.36
CA GLY A 2 23.49 -1.29 -31.53
C GLY A 2 22.70 -2.60 -31.33
N LEU A 3 23.29 -3.76 -31.66
CA LEU A 3 22.64 -5.06 -31.51
C LEU A 3 22.39 -5.42 -30.03
N LEU A 4 23.35 -5.11 -29.15
CA LEU A 4 23.22 -5.36 -27.70
C LEU A 4 22.11 -4.50 -27.08
N TYR A 5 21.99 -3.24 -27.51
CA TYR A 5 20.90 -2.36 -27.07
C TYR A 5 19.55 -2.86 -27.59
N ALA A 6 19.46 -3.31 -28.84
CA ALA A 6 18.22 -3.86 -29.38
C ALA A 6 17.74 -5.10 -28.61
N VAL A 7 18.66 -6.01 -28.25
CA VAL A 7 18.35 -7.18 -27.41
C VAL A 7 17.90 -6.76 -26.02
N PHE A 8 18.58 -5.77 -25.41
CA PHE A 8 18.22 -5.26 -24.09
C PHE A 8 16.81 -4.64 -24.06
N PHE A 9 16.46 -3.83 -25.06
CA PHE A 9 15.12 -3.25 -25.19
C PHE A 9 14.05 -4.31 -25.48
N ALA A 10 14.37 -5.33 -26.28
CA ALA A 10 13.46 -6.45 -26.52
C ALA A 10 13.19 -7.26 -25.25
N CYS A 11 14.20 -7.50 -24.41
CA CYS A 11 14.05 -8.20 -23.14
C CYS A 11 13.18 -7.41 -22.14
N ILE A 12 13.35 -6.08 -22.05
CA ILE A 12 12.51 -5.22 -21.19
C ILE A 12 11.07 -5.20 -21.69
N ALA A 13 10.86 -5.10 -23.01
CA ALA A 13 9.53 -5.11 -23.61
C ALA A 13 8.81 -6.46 -23.43
N MET A 14 9.53 -7.58 -23.49
CA MET A 14 8.95 -8.89 -23.19
C MET A 14 8.67 -9.06 -21.69
N ALA A 15 9.53 -8.54 -20.80
CA ALA A 15 9.29 -8.57 -19.36
C ALA A 15 8.05 -7.74 -18.96
N SER A 16 7.80 -6.61 -19.62
CA SER A 16 6.58 -5.81 -19.41
C SER A 16 5.34 -6.38 -20.11
N CYS A 17 5.51 -7.20 -21.15
CA CYS A 17 4.40 -7.96 -21.75
C CYS A 17 4.04 -9.21 -20.92
N LEU A 18 5.04 -9.82 -20.26
CA LEU A 18 4.91 -10.90 -19.29
C LEU A 18 4.54 -10.43 -17.88
N SER A 19 4.49 -9.12 -17.61
CA SER A 19 4.00 -8.58 -16.33
C SER A 19 2.47 -8.64 -16.22
N LYS A 20 1.86 -9.66 -16.81
CA LYS A 20 0.51 -10.07 -16.45
C LYS A 20 0.57 -10.84 -15.13
N GLU A 21 -0.26 -10.40 -14.19
CA GLU A 21 -0.81 -11.23 -13.11
C GLU A 21 0.01 -11.42 -11.82
N TRP A 22 0.95 -10.52 -11.48
CA TRP A 22 1.32 -10.40 -10.05
C TRP A 22 0.20 -9.80 -9.20
N THR A 23 -0.79 -9.18 -9.84
CA THR A 23 -2.13 -9.02 -9.29
C THR A 23 -2.88 -10.35 -9.34
N THR A 24 -2.30 -11.42 -8.77
CA THR A 24 -3.13 -12.49 -8.21
C THR A 24 -4.20 -11.77 -7.41
N GLN A 25 -5.46 -12.04 -7.71
CA GLN A 25 -6.60 -11.48 -7.00
C GLN A 25 -6.44 -11.87 -5.52
N MET A 26 -5.71 -11.06 -4.76
CA MET A 26 -5.73 -11.10 -3.31
C MET A 26 -7.13 -10.64 -2.97
N ILE A 27 -8.05 -11.60 -2.86
CA ILE A 27 -9.31 -11.40 -2.19
C ILE A 27 -8.93 -11.22 -0.72
N VAL A 28 -8.50 -10.02 -0.37
CA VAL A 28 -8.34 -9.59 1.02
C VAL A 28 -9.77 -9.44 1.53
N LYS A 29 -10.37 -10.56 1.94
CA LYS A 29 -11.57 -10.47 2.78
C LYS A 29 -11.18 -9.60 3.96
N ASN A 30 -11.97 -8.56 4.22
CA ASN A 30 -11.89 -7.87 5.49
C ASN A 30 -11.90 -8.97 6.56
N PRO A 31 -10.88 -9.07 7.43
CA PRO A 31 -10.92 -10.07 8.49
C PRO A 31 -12.27 -9.90 9.16
N GLU A 32 -13.05 -10.99 9.22
CA GLU A 32 -14.35 -10.91 9.86
C GLU A 32 -14.12 -10.35 11.26
N ASN A 33 -15.00 -9.44 11.69
CA ASN A 33 -14.92 -8.89 13.04
C ASN A 33 -15.38 -9.97 14.02
N ASP A 34 -14.60 -11.04 14.10
CA ASP A 34 -14.77 -12.19 14.95
C ASP A 34 -13.94 -11.94 16.22
N PRO A 35 -14.60 -11.77 17.38
CA PRO A 35 -13.94 -11.57 18.66
C PRO A 35 -12.92 -12.68 19.02
N LEU A 36 -13.13 -13.91 18.56
CA LEU A 36 -12.22 -15.04 18.82
C LEU A 36 -10.91 -14.92 18.02
N LEU A 37 -11.00 -14.49 16.77
CA LEU A 37 -9.82 -14.19 15.94
C LEU A 37 -9.03 -13.01 16.51
N ASN A 38 -9.73 -11.98 16.99
CA ASN A 38 -9.10 -10.82 17.63
C ASN A 38 -8.35 -11.18 18.92
N SER A 39 -8.82 -12.15 19.70
CA SER A 39 -8.10 -12.60 20.91
C SER A 39 -6.85 -13.39 20.58
N LYS A 40 -6.92 -14.30 19.60
CA LYS A 40 -5.79 -15.16 19.21
C LYS A 40 -4.71 -14.41 18.42
N LEU A 41 -5.12 -13.43 17.60
CA LEU A 41 -4.23 -12.64 16.76
C LEU A 41 -3.98 -11.22 17.31
N GLY A 42 -4.42 -10.93 18.54
CA GLY A 42 -4.34 -9.59 19.12
C GLY A 42 -2.92 -8.99 19.13
N TYR A 43 -1.89 -9.85 19.27
CA TYR A 43 -0.49 -9.43 19.15
C TYR A 43 -0.16 -8.81 17.77
N PHE A 44 -0.78 -9.30 16.69
CA PHE A 44 -0.63 -8.77 15.33
C PHE A 44 -1.52 -7.55 15.04
N GLN A 45 -2.42 -7.19 15.95
CA GLN A 45 -3.40 -6.12 15.76
C GLN A 45 -3.06 -4.86 16.56
N ASN A 46 -1.80 -4.68 16.98
CA ASN A 46 -1.38 -3.50 17.73
C ASN A 46 -1.32 -2.25 16.82
N ALA A 47 -2.42 -1.50 16.80
CA ALA A 47 -2.56 -0.29 16.00
C ALA A 47 -1.51 0.78 16.34
N TRP A 48 -1.21 0.98 17.63
CA TRP A 48 -0.22 1.97 18.06
C TRP A 48 1.17 1.64 17.51
N LYS A 49 1.58 0.37 17.61
CA LYS A 49 2.86 -0.08 17.07
C LYS A 49 2.94 0.11 15.56
N SER A 50 1.84 -0.13 14.83
CA SER A 50 1.79 0.13 13.39
C SER A 50 1.94 1.62 13.07
N ILE A 51 1.30 2.51 13.82
CA ILE A 51 1.43 3.97 13.65
C ILE A 51 2.87 4.40 13.95
N GLU A 52 3.47 3.93 15.05
CA GLU A 52 4.86 4.24 15.41
C GLU A 52 5.84 3.83 14.31
N MET A 53 5.66 2.67 13.67
CA MET A 53 6.52 2.24 12.56
C MET A 53 6.44 3.20 11.36
N THR A 54 5.30 3.87 11.16
CA THR A 54 5.17 4.83 10.06
C THR A 54 5.94 6.13 10.29
N THR A 55 6.59 6.32 11.44
CA THR A 55 7.45 7.47 11.71
C THR A 55 8.81 7.32 11.03
N SER A 56 9.38 6.11 11.05
CA SER A 56 10.62 5.75 10.35
C SER A 56 10.37 5.49 8.87
N ASP A 57 9.33 4.69 8.58
CA ASP A 57 9.10 4.14 7.25
C ASP A 57 7.79 4.66 6.66
N MET A 58 7.79 5.06 5.40
CA MET A 58 6.56 5.46 4.73
C MET A 58 5.73 4.23 4.37
N TYR A 59 4.48 4.18 4.82
CA TYR A 59 3.57 3.10 4.43
C TYR A 59 2.92 3.47 3.09
N VAL A 60 2.83 2.51 2.17
CA VAL A 60 2.23 2.70 0.84
C VAL A 60 1.07 1.73 0.66
N LEU A 61 -0.08 2.24 0.22
CA LEU A 61 -1.23 1.40 -0.08
C LEU A 61 -1.03 0.72 -1.44
N MET A 62 -0.73 -0.58 -1.41
CA MET A 62 -0.54 -1.37 -2.63
C MET A 62 -1.87 -1.91 -3.19
N PHE A 63 -2.77 -2.36 -2.32
CA PHE A 63 -4.01 -3.02 -2.71
C PHE A 63 -5.18 -2.57 -1.84
N ARG A 64 -6.37 -2.48 -2.42
CA ARG A 64 -7.65 -2.24 -1.73
C ARG A 64 -8.76 -2.99 -2.45
N THR A 65 -9.73 -3.50 -1.71
CA THR A 65 -10.85 -4.27 -2.28
C THR A 65 -12.03 -3.41 -2.71
N LYS A 66 -12.21 -2.23 -2.09
CA LYS A 66 -13.23 -1.26 -2.46
C LYS A 66 -12.57 -0.01 -3.05
N ILE A 67 -13.03 0.40 -4.23
CA ILE A 67 -12.61 1.64 -4.86
C ILE A 67 -13.75 2.65 -4.65
N GLU A 68 -13.61 3.50 -3.64
CA GLU A 68 -14.54 4.61 -3.42
C GLU A 68 -14.28 5.77 -4.39
N ASP A 69 -13.01 5.96 -4.77
CA ASP A 69 -12.58 6.93 -5.77
C ASP A 69 -11.49 6.33 -6.68
N TYR A 70 -11.82 6.17 -7.96
CA TYR A 70 -10.92 5.62 -9.00
C TYR A 70 -9.77 6.55 -9.37
N TYR A 71 -9.88 7.84 -9.06
CA TYR A 71 -8.89 8.84 -9.42
C TYR A 71 -7.79 9.00 -8.38
N VAL A 72 -7.99 8.45 -7.17
CA VAL A 72 -7.00 8.42 -6.10
C VAL A 72 -5.97 7.31 -6.36
N LYS A 73 -4.71 7.71 -6.48
CA LYS A 73 -3.54 6.86 -6.75
C LYS A 73 -2.38 7.23 -5.81
N CYS A 74 -1.35 6.38 -5.77
CA CYS A 74 -0.10 6.66 -5.05
C CYS A 74 -0.33 7.06 -3.58
N VAL A 75 -1.24 6.36 -2.90
CA VAL A 75 -1.58 6.66 -1.50
C VAL A 75 -0.43 6.20 -0.62
N SER A 76 0.09 7.11 0.18
CA SER A 76 1.09 6.82 1.20
C SER A 76 0.77 7.58 2.48
N ALA A 77 1.34 7.11 3.59
CA ALA A 77 1.11 7.70 4.89
C ALA A 77 2.35 7.68 5.77
N ARG A 78 2.42 8.70 6.63
CA ARG A 78 3.47 8.87 7.64
C ARG A 78 2.89 9.45 8.93
N ALA A 79 3.36 8.95 10.07
CA ALA A 79 3.00 9.52 11.36
C ALA A 79 4.09 10.46 11.89
N SER A 80 3.65 11.45 12.68
CA SER A 80 4.48 12.19 13.63
C SER A 80 3.87 12.04 15.02
N ILE A 81 4.63 11.49 15.96
CA ILE A 81 4.14 11.23 17.33
C ILE A 81 4.10 12.55 18.10
N ILE A 82 2.92 12.88 18.65
CA ILE A 82 2.72 14.05 19.50
C ILE A 82 2.93 13.67 20.96
N ASP A 83 2.32 12.56 21.37
CA ASP A 83 2.35 12.06 22.74
C ASP A 83 2.32 10.53 22.71
N LYS A 84 3.39 9.92 23.21
CA LYS A 84 3.54 8.46 23.19
C LYS A 84 2.71 7.77 24.28
N ASP A 85 2.55 8.40 25.44
CA ASP A 85 1.87 7.80 26.58
C ASP A 85 0.36 7.81 26.36
N ASN A 86 -0.15 8.92 25.82
CA ASN A 86 -1.55 9.05 25.42
C ASN A 86 -1.86 8.49 24.03
N LYS A 87 -0.85 7.94 23.33
CA LYS A 87 -0.99 7.33 22.00
C LYS A 87 -1.58 8.28 20.96
N THR A 88 -1.09 9.51 20.94
CA THR A 88 -1.54 10.58 20.04
C THR A 88 -0.49 10.86 18.98
N ALA A 89 -0.90 10.89 17.71
CA ALA A 89 -0.03 11.17 16.57
C ALA A 89 -0.78 11.96 15.48
N ASN A 90 -0.05 12.80 14.76
CA ASN A 90 -0.52 13.37 13.50
C ASN A 90 -0.23 12.37 12.38
N TYR A 91 -1.28 11.96 11.66
CA TYR A 91 -1.16 11.03 10.55
C TYR A 91 -1.36 11.76 9.22
N THR A 92 -0.27 11.95 8.49
CA THR A 92 -0.28 12.63 7.20
C THR A 92 -0.48 11.59 6.11
N ILE A 93 -1.56 11.71 5.35
CA ILE A 93 -1.84 10.87 4.18
C ILE A 93 -1.64 11.72 2.94
N THR A 94 -0.81 11.24 2.02
CA THR A 94 -0.56 11.85 0.72
C THR A 94 -1.08 10.95 -0.38
N TYR A 95 -1.67 11.55 -1.41
CA TYR A 95 -2.20 10.81 -2.55
C TYR A 95 -2.18 11.70 -3.79
N TYR A 96 -2.13 11.06 -4.96
CA TYR A 96 -2.34 11.71 -6.24
C TYR A 96 -3.81 11.57 -6.63
N HIS A 97 -4.46 12.68 -6.96
CA HIS A 97 -5.80 12.68 -7.52
C HIS A 97 -5.72 13.06 -8.98
N GLU A 98 -6.00 12.10 -9.87
CA GLU A 98 -6.06 12.38 -11.30
C GLU A 98 -7.28 13.26 -11.59
N LYS A 99 -7.07 14.45 -12.15
CA LYS A 99 -8.20 15.29 -12.57
C LYS A 99 -8.82 14.65 -13.81
N ARG A 100 -10.15 14.52 -13.85
CA ARG A 100 -10.86 14.17 -15.10
C ARG A 100 -10.40 15.15 -16.19
N LYS A 101 -9.90 14.61 -17.31
CA LYS A 101 -9.83 15.40 -18.54
C LYS A 101 -11.29 15.69 -18.94
N SER A 102 -11.65 16.98 -18.94
CA SER A 102 -12.92 17.46 -19.48
C SER A 102 -12.99 17.24 -20.98
#